data_AF-A0A1J5E7B8-F1
#
_entry.id   AF-A0A1J5E7B8-F1
#
_cell.length_a   1.000
_cell.length_b   1.000
_cell.length_c   1.000
_cell.angle_alpha   90.00
_cell.angle_beta   90.00
_cell.angle_gamma   90.00
#
_symmetry.space_group_name_H-M   'P 1'
#
loop_
_entity.id
_entity.type
_entity.pdbx_description
1 polymer ?
#
loop_
_entity_poly.entity_id
_entity_poly.type
_entity_poly.pdbx_seq_one_letter_code
_entity_poly.pdbx_strand_id
1 'polypeptide(L)' 'MPVFQSATFEYTGAKTYDDLRYIRLNNTPNHELLHARLAALEMGEAALVTASDMAARLSLEIAPKSTSI' A
#
# COMPACT_ATOMS: atom_id res chain seq x y z
N MET A 1 -14.32 2.29 11.16
CA MET A 1 -12.95 1.97 11.59
C MET A 1 -12.31 3.24 12.15
N PRO A 2 -11.54 3.17 13.25
CA PRO A 2 -10.79 4.32 13.76
C PRO A 2 -9.73 4.82 12.76
N VAL A 3 -9.28 6.06 12.92
CA VAL A 3 -8.16 6.60 12.13
C VAL A 3 -6.85 6.30 12.84
N PHE A 4 -6.03 5.42 12.26
CA PHE A 4 -4.71 5.08 12.80
C PHE A 4 -3.64 6.09 12.35
N GLN A 5 -3.29 7.05 13.22
CA GLN A 5 -2.29 8.09 12.93
C GLN A 5 -0.88 7.78 13.48
N SER A 6 -0.70 6.62 14.12
CA SER A 6 0.61 6.21 14.63
C SER A 6 1.59 5.91 13.49
N ALA A 7 2.84 6.34 13.64
CA ALA A 7 3.95 5.96 12.77
C ALA A 7 4.68 4.70 13.27
N THR A 8 4.47 4.30 14.52
CA THR A 8 5.10 3.14 15.16
C THR A 8 4.06 2.06 15.46
N PHE A 9 4.44 0.82 15.17
CA PHE A 9 3.64 -0.37 15.44
C PHE A 9 4.50 -1.38 16.21
N GLU A 10 3.84 -2.21 17.01
CA GLU A 10 4.51 -3.28 17.74
C GLU A 10 5.12 -4.30 16.78
N TYR A 11 6.34 -4.74 17.08
CA TYR A 11 7.01 -5.76 16.30
C TYR A 11 6.49 -7.14 16.69
N THR A 12 5.90 -7.87 15.74
CA THR A 12 5.24 -9.16 15.96
C THR A 12 6.04 -10.36 15.44
N GLY A 13 7.37 -10.22 15.26
CA GLY A 13 8.21 -11.30 14.76
C GLY A 13 8.22 -11.44 13.23
N ALA A 14 8.12 -10.31 12.51
CA ALA A 14 8.19 -10.27 11.05
C ALA A 14 9.45 -10.99 10.52
N LYS A 15 9.25 -11.89 9.54
CA LYS A 15 10.31 -12.72 8.94
C LYS A 15 10.99 -12.02 7.77
N THR A 16 10.23 -11.21 7.05
CA THR A 16 10.69 -10.42 5.90
C THR A 16 10.38 -8.95 6.10
N TYR A 17 11.00 -8.10 5.29
CA TYR A 17 10.81 -6.65 5.37
C TYR A 17 9.37 -6.23 5.09
N ASP A 18 8.69 -6.91 4.16
CA ASP A 18 7.33 -6.58 3.75
C ASP A 18 6.27 -7.00 4.79
N ASP A 19 6.64 -7.91 5.70
CA ASP A 19 5.79 -8.30 6.84
C ASP A 19 5.75 -7.21 7.94
N LEU A 20 6.63 -6.21 7.89
CA LEU A 20 6.68 -5.13 8.88
C LEU A 20 5.52 -4.16 8.64
N ARG A 21 4.74 -3.90 9.69
CA ARG A 21 3.75 -2.82 9.64
C ARG A 21 4.46 -1.47 9.85
N TYR A 22 4.59 -0.71 8.77
CA TYR A 22 5.27 0.57 8.79
C TYR A 22 4.66 1.53 7.78
N ILE A 23 4.41 2.78 8.21
CA ILE A 23 3.63 3.74 7.42
C ILE A 23 4.19 4.01 6.01
N ARG A 24 5.52 3.94 5.84
CA ARG A 24 6.16 4.15 4.53
C ARG A 24 5.93 3.00 3.54
N LEU A 25 5.55 1.83 4.03
CA LEU A 25 5.21 0.67 3.20
C LEU A 25 3.72 0.68 2.79
N ASN A 26 2.99 1.76 3.09
CA ASN A 26 1.56 1.92 2.78
C ASN A 26 0.72 0.72 3.25
N ASN A 27 1.09 0.11 4.39
CA ASN A 27 0.46 -1.10 4.93
C ASN A 27 -0.11 -0.90 6.34
N THR A 28 -0.42 0.34 6.72
CA THR A 28 -1.18 0.58 7.97
C THR A 28 -2.65 0.18 7.77
N PRO A 29 -3.42 -0.06 8.85
CA PRO A 29 -4.82 -0.45 8.71
C PRO A 29 -5.67 0.53 7.89
N ASN A 30 -5.35 1.83 7.92
CA ASN A 30 -6.01 2.83 7.08
C ASN A 30 -5.74 2.59 5.59
N HIS A 31 -4.49 2.33 5.21
CA HIS A 31 -4.10 2.07 3.82
C HIS A 31 -4.70 0.75 3.32
N GLU A 32 -4.59 -0.33 4.11
CA GLU A 32 -5.16 -1.65 3.79
C GLU A 32 -6.67 -1.54 3.48
N LEU A 33 -7.43 -0.83 4.32
CA LEU A 33 -8.87 -0.63 4.09
C LEU A 33 -9.14 0.16 2.79
N LEU A 34 -8.36 1.21 2.54
CA LEU A 34 -8.56 2.04 1.34
C LEU A 34 -8.17 1.28 0.06
N HIS A 35 -7.07 0.52 0.08
CA HIS A 35 -6.68 -0.37 -1.02
C HIS A 35 -7.80 -1.34 -1.37
N ALA A 36 -8.33 -2.05 -0.37
CA ALA A 36 -9.40 -3.02 -0.58
C ALA A 36 -10.66 -2.38 -1.18
N ARG A 37 -11.04 -1.17 -0.70
CA ARG A 37 -12.20 -0.45 -1.22
C ARG A 37 -11.99 0.00 -2.67
N LEU A 38 -10.83 0.56 -3.00
CA LEU A 38 -10.53 1.00 -4.37
C LEU A 38 -10.50 -0.19 -5.34
N ALA A 39 -9.83 -1.29 -4.97
CA ALA A 39 -9.79 -2.50 -5.78
C ALA A 39 -11.20 -3.06 -6.05
N ALA A 40 -12.06 -3.09 -5.03
CA ALA A 40 -13.44 -3.54 -5.19
C ALA A 40 -14.29 -2.63 -6.08
N LEU A 41 -14.09 -1.30 -6.01
CA LEU A 41 -14.84 -0.34 -6.83
C LEU A 41 -14.41 -0.37 -8.30
N GLU A 42 -13.12 -0.54 -8.56
CA GLU A 42 -12.55 -0.54 -9.92
C GLU A 42 -12.48 -1.95 -10.54
N MET A 43 -13.02 -2.96 -9.86
CA MET A 43 -12.96 -4.37 -10.28
C MET A 43 -11.51 -4.86 -10.53
N GLY A 44 -10.54 -4.33 -9.78
CA GLY A 44 -9.12 -4.66 -9.89
C GLY A 44 -8.67 -5.71 -8.88
N GLU A 45 -7.57 -6.40 -9.18
CA GLU A 45 -7.00 -7.42 -8.27
C GLU A 45 -6.37 -6.80 -7.01
N ALA A 46 -5.80 -5.60 -7.13
CA ALA A 46 -5.17 -4.86 -6.04
C ALA A 46 -5.21 -3.36 -6.31
N ALA A 47 -5.03 -2.56 -5.27
CA ALA A 47 -4.86 -1.11 -5.36
C ALA A 47 -3.77 -0.63 -4.42
N LEU A 48 -3.15 0.50 -4.75
CA LEU A 48 -2.10 1.14 -3.96
C LEU A 48 -2.42 2.63 -3.81
N VAL A 49 -2.44 3.11 -2.58
CA VAL A 49 -2.59 4.51 -2.23
C VAL A 49 -1.21 5.14 -2.14
N THR A 50 -1.07 6.28 -2.78
CA THR A 50 0.14 7.10 -2.75
C THR A 50 -0.16 8.46 -2.11
N ALA A 51 0.89 9.23 -1.82
CA ALA A 51 0.74 10.56 -1.20
C ALA A 51 0.02 11.59 -2.08
N SER A 52 0.03 11.41 -3.41
CA SER A 52 -0.61 12.30 -4.37
C SER A 52 -0.79 11.63 -5.73
N ASP A 53 -1.63 12.20 -6.58
CA ASP A 53 -1.81 11.75 -7.96
C ASP A 53 -0.48 11.72 -8.74
N MET A 54 0.34 12.77 -8.61
CA MET A 54 1.68 12.80 -9.23
C MET A 54 2.57 11.66 -8.72
N ALA A 55 2.48 11.29 -7.44
CA ALA A 55 3.20 10.14 -6.92
C ALA A 55 2.66 8.82 -7.46
N ALA A 56 1.35 8.68 -7.66
CA ALA A 56 0.74 7.51 -8.32
C ALA A 56 1.19 7.39 -9.78
N ARG A 57 1.16 8.49 -10.53
CA ARG A 57 1.60 8.51 -11.93
C ARG A 57 3.09 8.21 -12.04
N LEU A 58 3.90 8.81 -11.16
CA LEU A 58 5.35 8.61 -11.14
C LEU A 58 5.71 7.18 -10.75
N SER A 59 5.07 6.59 -9.74
CA SER A 59 5.36 5.22 -9.32
C SER A 59 5.09 4.23 -10.45
N LEU A 60 4.02 4.43 -11.24
CA LEU A 60 3.73 3.62 -12.42
C LEU A 60 4.78 3.80 -13.53
N GLU A 61 5.25 5.03 -13.76
CA GLU A 61 6.27 5.33 -14.79
C GLU A 61 7.61 4.66 -14.49
N ILE A 62 8.03 4.64 -13.22
CA ILE A 62 9.32 4.06 -12.81
C ILE A 62 9.22 2.57 -12.49
N ALA A 63 8.01 2.01 -12.41
CA ALA A 63 7.83 0.58 -12.16
C ALA A 63 8.44 -0.22 -13.31
N PRO A 64 9.19 -1.31 -13.03
CA PRO A 64 9.66 -2.20 -14.08
C PRO A 64 8.43 -2.72 -14.84
N LYS A 65 8.34 -2.42 -16.14
CA LYS A 65 7.27 -2.97 -16.99
C LYS A 65 7.34 -4.49 -16.86
N SER A 66 6.24 -5.14 -16.49
CA SER A 66 6.21 -6.60 -16.44
C SER A 66 6.51 -7.12 -17.86
N THR A 67 7.71 -7.67 -18.05
CA THR A 67 8.03 -8.42 -19.25
C THR A 67 7.21 -9.70 -19.20
N SER A 68 6.00 -9.65 -19.76
CA SER A 68 5.23 -10.85 -20.04
C SER A 68 5.94 -11.61 -21.16
N ILE A 69 6.44 -12.81 -20.82
CA ILE A 69 6.79 -13.87 -21.77
C ILE A 69 5.52 -14.69 -22.02
#